data_AF-A0A3D5MLT1-F1
#
_entry.id   AF-A0A3D5MLT1-F1
#
_cell.length_a   1.000
_cell.length_b   1.000
_cell.length_c   1.000
_cell.angle_alpha   90.00
_cell.angle_beta   90.00
_cell.angle_gamma   90.00
#
_symmetry.space_group_name_H-M   'P 1'
#
loop_
_entity.id
_entity.type
_entity.pdbx_description
1 polymer ?
#
loop_
_entity_poly.entity_id
_entity_poly.type
_entity_poly.pdbx_seq_one_letter_code
_entity_poly.pdbx_strand_id
1 'polypeptide(L)'
;MTVRDGTRSAYLQGAMLLAGGAMLSRVLGAVYRIPLTRLLGSYGMGLYGAGYTIYVTLLSVATVGINVAISKLMAEKLALGDEQGARRVFVVSAVLLAAVGFIAAAALALAAMPLA
;
A
#
# COMPACT_ATOMS: atom_id res chain seq x y z
N MET A 1 -14.49 36.28 -14.61
CA MET A 1 -14.20 35.90 -13.21
C MET A 1 -15.37 35.04 -12.77
N THR A 2 -15.30 33.76 -12.43
CA THR A 2 -14.29 33.01 -11.66
C THR A 2 -14.38 31.53 -12.02
N VAL A 3 -13.20 30.95 -12.18
CA VAL A 3 -12.90 29.55 -12.47
C VAL A 3 -12.84 28.77 -11.14
N ARG A 4 -13.19 27.46 -11.15
CA ARG A 4 -12.87 26.38 -10.15
C ARG A 4 -13.72 26.24 -8.86
N ASP A 5 -14.74 25.38 -8.91
CA ASP A 5 -15.27 24.68 -7.72
C ASP A 5 -15.15 23.14 -7.78
N GLY A 6 -15.09 22.53 -8.96
CA GLY A 6 -15.05 21.06 -9.11
C GLY A 6 -13.78 20.38 -8.58
N THR A 7 -12.61 21.04 -8.64
CA THR A 7 -11.33 20.40 -8.26
C THR A 7 -11.09 20.43 -6.74
N ARG A 8 -11.50 21.50 -6.05
CA ARG A 8 -11.32 21.65 -4.59
C ARG A 8 -12.07 20.57 -3.80
N SER A 9 -13.29 20.26 -4.25
CA SER A 9 -14.11 19.19 -3.67
C SER A 9 -13.46 17.82 -3.83
N ALA A 10 -12.98 17.47 -5.03
CA ALA A 10 -12.34 16.18 -5.29
C ALA A 10 -11.07 15.95 -4.44
N TYR A 11 -10.22 16.98 -4.27
CA TYR A 11 -9.07 16.89 -3.37
C TYR A 11 -9.48 16.74 -1.90
N LEU A 12 -10.51 17.47 -1.46
CA LEU A 12 -11.02 17.40 -0.09
C LEU A 12 -11.67 16.04 0.20
N GLN A 13 -12.43 15.48 -0.74
CA GLN A 13 -13.03 14.15 -0.66
C GLN A 13 -11.94 13.06 -0.60
N GLY A 14 -10.92 13.15 -1.46
CA GLY A 14 -9.79 12.23 -1.43
C GLY A 14 -9.00 12.28 -0.12
N ALA A 15 -8.75 13.50 0.40
CA ALA A 15 -8.07 13.68 1.68
C ALA A 15 -8.90 13.14 2.86
N MET A 16 -10.22 13.37 2.87
CA MET A 16 -11.11 12.83 3.90
C MET A 16 -11.18 11.29 3.86
N LEU A 17 -11.22 10.69 2.67
CA LEU A 17 -11.20 9.24 2.50
C LEU A 17 -9.89 8.63 3.01
N LEU A 18 -8.74 9.21 2.63
CA LEU A 18 -7.42 8.79 3.10
C LEU A 18 -7.29 8.93 4.62
N ALA A 19 -7.76 10.05 5.19
CA ALA A 19 -7.73 10.29 6.63
C ALA A 19 -8.62 9.28 7.39
N GLY A 20 -9.84 9.03 6.91
CA GLY A 20 -10.75 8.04 7.48
C GLY A 20 -10.16 6.62 7.43
N GLY A 21 -9.59 6.23 6.28
CA GLY A 21 -8.92 4.94 6.12
C GLY A 21 -7.70 4.79 7.04
N ALA A 22 -6.86 5.81 7.15
CA ALA A 22 -5.70 5.79 8.05
C ALA A 22 -6.11 5.69 9.53
N MET A 23 -7.19 6.38 9.91
CA MET A 23 -7.74 6.32 11.27
C MET A 23 -8.29 4.93 11.59
N LEU A 24 -9.08 4.34 10.68
CA LEU A 24 -9.58 2.97 10.82
C LEU A 24 -8.45 1.94 10.90
N SER A 25 -7.44 2.03 10.03
CA SER A 25 -6.27 1.15 10.06
C SER A 25 -5.51 1.23 11.38
N ARG A 26 -5.39 2.44 11.96
CA ARG A 26 -4.79 2.62 13.30
C ARG A 26 -5.63 2.01 14.41
N VAL A 27 -6.95 2.14 14.35
CA VAL A 27 -7.86 1.53 15.33
C VAL A 27 -7.79 0.02 15.26
N LEU A 28 -7.90 -0.57 14.06
CA LEU A 28 -7.76 -2.02 13.85
C LEU A 28 -6.40 -2.53 14.33
N GLY A 29 -5.32 -1.82 13.99
CA GLY A 29 -3.98 -2.16 14.46
C GLY A 29 -3.85 -2.09 15.98
N ALA A 30 -4.42 -1.08 16.63
CA ALA A 30 -4.41 -0.95 18.09
C ALA A 30 -5.21 -2.07 18.76
N VAL A 31 -6.39 -2.41 18.23
CA VAL A 31 -7.22 -3.52 18.72
C VAL A 31 -6.48 -4.85 18.59
N TYR A 32 -5.77 -5.08 17.48
CA TYR A 32 -4.99 -6.30 17.26
C TYR A 32 -3.76 -6.39 18.18
N ARG A 33 -3.17 -5.25 18.54
CA ARG A 33 -1.97 -5.17 19.37
C ARG A 33 -2.26 -5.52 20.84
N ILE A 34 -3.46 -5.24 21.36
CA ILE A 34 -3.85 -5.51 22.76
C ILE A 34 -3.78 -7.02 23.13
N PRO A 35 -4.43 -7.94 22.40
CA PRO A 35 -4.34 -9.38 22.71
C PRO A 35 -2.94 -9.92 22.44
N LEU A 36 -2.25 -9.45 21.38
CA LEU A 36 -0.88 -9.86 21.09
C LEU A 36 0.08 -9.51 22.24
N THR A 37 -0.07 -8.33 22.84
CA THR A 37 0.75 -7.89 23.98
C THR A 37 0.51 -8.79 25.20
N ARG A 38 -0.71 -9.30 25.38
CA ARG A 38 -1.04 -10.26 26.44
C ARG A 38 -0.50 -11.66 26.18
N LEU A 39 -0.37 -12.07 24.91
CA LEU A 39 0.15 -13.38 24.50
C LEU A 39 1.69 -13.45 24.45
N LEU A 40 2.39 -12.39 24.04
CA LEU A 40 3.85 -12.39 23.87
C LEU A 40 4.66 -11.94 25.11
N GLY A 41 4.02 -11.29 26.09
CA GLY A 41 4.71 -10.68 27.23
C GLY A 41 5.65 -9.52 26.87
N SER A 42 6.25 -8.89 27.89
CA SER A 42 7.13 -7.71 27.74
C SER A 42 8.44 -8.00 26.97
N TYR A 43 8.92 -9.24 27.03
CA TYR A 43 10.16 -9.68 26.35
C TYR A 43 9.93 -9.94 24.84
N GLY A 44 8.78 -10.50 24.45
CA GLY A 44 8.47 -10.80 23.05
C GLY A 44 8.23 -9.54 22.21
N MET A 45 7.64 -8.50 22.80
CA MET A 45 7.42 -7.20 22.12
C MET A 45 8.71 -6.46 21.75
N GLY A 46 9.79 -6.62 22.52
CA GLY A 46 11.09 -6.01 22.23
C GLY A 46 11.78 -6.62 21.01
N LEU A 47 11.77 -7.95 20.89
CA LEU A 47 12.28 -8.67 19.73
C LEU A 47 11.40 -8.44 18.48
N TYR A 48 10.07 -8.43 18.66
CA TYR A 48 9.14 -8.16 17.57
C TYR A 48 9.32 -6.74 17.03
N GLY A 49 9.49 -5.74 17.89
CA GLY A 49 9.68 -4.35 17.48
C GLY A 49 10.95 -4.12 16.65
N ALA A 50 12.07 -4.74 17.04
CA ALA A 50 13.33 -4.62 16.31
C ALA A 50 13.23 -5.23 14.89
N GLY A 51 12.69 -6.44 14.77
CA GLY A 51 12.48 -7.09 13.47
C GLY A 51 11.41 -6.40 12.62
N TYR A 52 10.31 -5.97 13.25
CA TYR A 52 9.21 -5.29 12.58
C TYR A 52 9.62 -3.95 11.99
N THR A 53 10.49 -3.20 12.67
CA THR A 53 11.01 -1.92 12.16
C THR A 53 11.81 -2.12 10.87
N ILE A 54 12.69 -3.14 10.83
CA ILE A 54 13.46 -3.47 9.63
C ILE A 54 12.53 -3.93 8.50
N TYR A 55 11.54 -4.78 8.81
CA TYR A 55 10.54 -5.24 7.86
C TYR A 55 9.74 -4.08 7.24
N VAL A 56 9.19 -3.18 8.08
CA VAL A 56 8.41 -2.03 7.62
C VAL A 56 9.27 -1.07 6.80
N THR A 57 10.55 -0.90 7.15
CA THR A 57 11.45 -0.01 6.41
C THR A 57 11.72 -0.56 5.00
N LEU A 58 12.07 -1.84 4.87
CA LEU A 58 12.24 -2.51 3.57
C LEU A 58 10.95 -2.49 2.75
N LEU A 59 9.82 -2.80 3.38
CA LEU A 59 8.51 -2.79 2.74
C LEU A 59 8.13 -1.39 2.25
N SER A 60 8.37 -0.36 3.06
CA SER A 60 8.06 1.03 2.69
C SER A 60 8.90 1.48 1.50
N VAL A 61 10.20 1.14 1.47
CA VAL A 61 11.09 1.47 0.34
C VAL A 61 10.63 0.78 -0.93
N ALA A 62 10.28 -0.50 -0.86
CA ALA A 62 9.79 -1.26 -2.01
C ALA A 62 8.45 -0.72 -2.55
N THR A 63 7.53 -0.35 -1.65
CA THR A 63 6.14 -0.01 -2.01
C THR A 63 6.00 1.44 -2.49
N VAL A 64 6.73 2.38 -1.90
CA VAL A 64 6.59 3.81 -2.23
C VAL A 64 7.14 4.12 -3.62
N GLY A 65 8.27 3.53 -4.02
CA GLY A 65 8.92 3.84 -5.30
C GLY A 65 8.07 3.45 -6.52
N ILE A 66 7.59 2.20 -6.54
CA ILE A 66 6.80 1.66 -7.65
C ILE A 66 5.47 2.40 -7.80
N ASN A 67 4.76 2.66 -6.70
CA ASN A 67 3.45 3.30 -6.74
C ASN A 67 3.49 4.76 -7.22
N VAL A 68 4.54 5.50 -6.83
CA VAL A 68 4.75 6.88 -7.27
C VAL A 68 5.13 6.95 -8.75
N ALA A 69 5.97 6.03 -9.23
CA ALA A 69 6.35 5.95 -10.64
C ALA A 69 5.13 5.64 -11.54
N ILE A 70 4.28 4.69 -11.14
CA ILE A 70 3.04 4.35 -11.86
C ILE A 70 2.10 5.55 -11.93
N SER A 71 1.92 6.27 -10.81
CA SER A 71 1.04 7.45 -10.75
C SER A 71 1.52 8.57 -11.68
N LYS A 72 2.85 8.81 -11.74
CA LYS A 72 3.45 9.79 -12.66
C LYS A 72 3.28 9.38 -14.13
N LEU A 73 3.63 8.15 -14.48
CA LEU A 73 3.52 7.62 -15.85
C LEU A 73 2.08 7.69 -16.37
N MET A 74 1.10 7.38 -15.53
CA MET A 74 -0.32 7.48 -15.89
C MET A 74 -0.75 8.94 -16.10
N ALA A 75 -0.35 9.85 -15.21
CA ALA A 75 -0.68 11.27 -15.33
C ALA A 75 -0.05 11.91 -16.59
N GLU A 76 1.17 11.51 -16.97
CA GLU A 76 1.84 11.97 -18.18
C GLU A 76 1.13 11.49 -19.45
N LYS A 77 0.71 10.21 -19.50
CA LYS A 77 -0.05 9.65 -20.62
C LYS A 77 -1.45 10.25 -20.75
N LEU A 78 -2.10 10.54 -19.62
CA LEU A 78 -3.39 11.21 -19.58
C LEU A 78 -3.29 12.67 -20.05
N ALA A 79 -2.22 13.39 -19.67
CA ALA A 79 -1.99 14.77 -20.10
C ALA A 79 -1.72 14.91 -21.61
N LEU A 80 -1.20 13.86 -22.26
CA LEU A 80 -1.00 13.80 -23.71
C LEU A 80 -2.29 13.50 -24.49
N GLY A 81 -3.44 13.32 -23.81
CA GLY A 81 -4.73 13.01 -24.43
C GLY A 81 -4.90 11.55 -24.89
N ASP A 82 -3.90 10.70 -24.64
CA ASP A 82 -3.95 9.27 -24.95
C ASP A 82 -4.50 8.47 -23.77
N GLU A 83 -5.82 8.58 -23.57
CA GLU A 83 -6.54 7.87 -22.50
C GLU A 83 -6.43 6.33 -22.64
N GLN A 84 -6.31 5.84 -23.88
CA GLN A 84 -6.13 4.41 -24.15
C GLN A 84 -4.74 3.93 -23.72
N GLY A 85 -3.70 4.73 -23.98
CA GLY A 85 -2.34 4.51 -23.50
C GLY A 85 -2.24 4.55 -21.98
N ALA A 86 -2.87 5.53 -21.33
CA ALA A 86 -2.93 5.61 -19.87
C ALA A 86 -3.63 4.39 -19.24
N ARG A 87 -4.75 3.94 -19.83
CA ARG A 87 -5.47 2.74 -19.38
C ARG A 87 -4.67 1.46 -19.60
N ARG A 88 -3.95 1.34 -20.72
CA ARG A 88 -3.03 0.20 -20.95
C ARG A 88 -1.91 0.18 -19.93
N VAL A 89 -1.26 1.31 -19.66
CA VAL A 89 -0.20 1.40 -18.64
C VAL A 89 -0.73 0.99 -17.27
N PHE A 90 -1.92 1.48 -16.89
CA PHE A 90 -2.55 1.06 -15.63
C PHE A 90 -2.82 -0.45 -15.57
N VAL A 91 -3.40 -1.02 -16.62
CA VAL A 91 -3.71 -2.46 -16.66
C VAL A 91 -2.44 -3.31 -16.66
N VAL A 92 -1.41 -2.93 -17.42
CA VAL A 92 -0.12 -3.65 -17.45
C VAL A 92 0.56 -3.57 -16.09
N SER A 93 0.60 -2.39 -15.45
CA SER A 93 1.15 -2.24 -14.10
C SER A 93 0.37 -3.05 -13.07
N ALA A 94 -0.97 -3.06 -13.14
CA ALA A 94 -1.81 -3.83 -12.24
C ALA A 94 -1.61 -5.35 -12.43
N VAL A 95 -1.54 -5.82 -13.67
CA VAL A 95 -1.27 -7.24 -14.00
C VAL A 95 0.14 -7.64 -13.56
N LEU A 96 1.14 -6.78 -13.74
CA LEU A 96 2.50 -7.02 -13.26
C LEU A 96 2.56 -7.11 -11.74
N LEU A 97 1.93 -6.17 -11.01
CA LEU A 97 1.86 -6.25 -9.55
C LEU A 97 1.10 -7.50 -9.09
N ALA A 98 0.00 -7.85 -9.74
CA ALA A 98 -0.77 -9.05 -9.43
C ALA A 98 0.05 -10.33 -9.69
N ALA A 99 0.79 -10.38 -10.80
CA ALA A 99 1.67 -11.50 -11.13
C ALA A 99 2.83 -11.62 -10.14
N VAL A 100 3.50 -10.51 -9.80
CA VAL A 100 4.58 -10.49 -8.80
C VAL A 100 4.03 -10.90 -7.42
N GLY A 101 2.86 -10.39 -7.04
CA GLY A 101 2.19 -10.76 -5.79
C GLY A 101 1.80 -12.23 -5.76
N PHE A 102 1.31 -12.79 -6.86
CA PHE A 102 0.98 -14.20 -6.99
C PHE A 102 2.22 -15.09 -6.94
N ILE A 103 3.30 -14.71 -7.62
CA ILE A 103 4.59 -15.40 -7.58
C ILE A 103 5.17 -15.36 -6.17
N ALA A 104 5.15 -14.20 -5.51
CA ALA A 104 5.61 -14.05 -4.14
C ALA A 104 4.77 -14.89 -3.17
N ALA A 105 3.44 -14.89 -3.32
CA ALA A 105 2.54 -15.72 -2.52
C ALA A 105 2.79 -17.22 -2.74
N ALA A 106 2.98 -17.65 -3.99
CA ALA A 106 3.29 -19.03 -4.34
C ALA A 106 4.67 -19.46 -3.80
N ALA A 107 5.69 -18.60 -3.94
CA ALA A 107 7.01 -18.84 -3.37
C ALA A 107 6.95 -18.94 -1.84
N LEU A 108 6.18 -18.09 -1.18
CA LEU A 108 6.00 -18.11 0.27
C LEU A 108 5.21 -19.34 0.73
N ALA A 109 4.21 -19.78 -0.02
CA ALA A 109 3.48 -21.02 0.25
C ALA A 109 4.38 -22.26 0.11
N LEU A 110 5.21 -22.31 -0.94
CA LEU A 110 6.20 -23.37 -1.13
C LEU A 110 7.34 -23.34 -0.12
N ALA A 111 7.70 -22.16 0.43
CA ALA A 111 8.68 -22.01 1.49
C ALA A 111 8.11 -22.21 2.91
N ALA A 112 6.80 -22.08 3.08
CA ALA A 112 6.10 -22.44 4.32
C ALA A 112 5.88 -23.96 4.43
N MET A 113 5.67 -24.64 3.30
CA MET A 113 5.53 -26.10 3.24
C MET A 113 6.72 -26.91 3.82
N PRO A 114 8.00 -26.50 3.69
CA PRO A 114 9.13 -27.18 4.32
C PRO A 114 9.30 -26.89 5.81
N LEU A 115 8.42 -26.10 6.45
CA LEU A 115 8.41 -25.86 7.90
C LEU A 115 7.23 -26.53 8.64
N ALA A 116 6.37 -27.30 7.95
CA ALA A 116 5.33 -28.13 8.54
C ALA A 116 5.72 -29.62 8.51
#